data_AF-A0A535SBY3-F1
#
_entry.id   AF-A0A535SBY3-F1
#
_cell.length_a   1.000
_cell.length_b   1.000
_cell.length_c   1.000
_cell.angle_alpha   90.00
_cell.angle_beta   90.00
_cell.angle_gamma   90.00
#
_symmetry.space_group_name_H-M   'P 1'
#
loop_
_entity.id
_entity.type
_entity.pdbx_description
1 polymer ?
#
loop_
_entity_poly.entity_id
_entity_poly.type
_entity_poly.pdbx_seq_one_letter_code
_entity_poly.pdbx_strand_id
1 'polypeptide(L)'
;MMHMMTQEPRAREVEWTQANRKELVERIERVLPEDGTKEPLPGLILYRSSNPTAPLHAVFEPAVCVIAQGSKEVLFGNSRYQFDPLHYLLVTLDLPYVSQVIEASKEQPFLGLRLSLSPLLVGEVLLEIGHTQ
;
A
#
# COMPACT_ATOMS: atom_id res chain seq x y z
N MET A 1 -37.95 -29.82 3.33
CA MET A 1 -37.76 -29.29 1.96
C MET A 1 -37.44 -27.81 2.07
N MET A 2 -36.18 -27.43 1.77
CA MET A 2 -35.66 -26.18 1.16
C MET A 2 -36.27 -24.82 1.57
N HIS A 3 -35.52 -23.72 1.75
CA HIS A 3 -34.25 -23.32 1.11
C HIS A 3 -33.53 -22.23 1.94
N MET A 4 -32.22 -22.19 1.77
CA MET A 4 -31.24 -21.32 2.42
C MET A 4 -31.38 -19.83 2.06
N MET A 5 -31.10 -18.95 3.02
CA MET A 5 -30.84 -17.51 2.78
C MET A 5 -29.33 -17.23 2.76
N THR A 6 -28.81 -17.08 1.54
CA THR A 6 -27.87 -16.06 1.03
C THR A 6 -26.52 -15.83 1.75
N GLN A 7 -25.44 -16.36 1.16
CA GLN A 7 -24.02 -16.18 1.57
C GLN A 7 -23.18 -15.30 0.59
N GLU A 8 -23.77 -14.45 -0.26
CA GLU A 8 -23.08 -13.94 -1.48
C GLU A 8 -22.33 -12.56 -1.48
N PRO A 9 -22.44 -11.61 -0.51
CA PRO A 9 -21.73 -10.32 -0.63
C PRO A 9 -20.20 -10.39 -0.47
N ARG A 10 -19.73 -11.19 0.49
CA ARG A 10 -18.32 -11.26 0.89
C ARG A 10 -17.42 -11.93 -0.15
N ALA A 11 -17.94 -12.91 -0.89
CA ALA A 11 -17.18 -13.63 -1.91
C ALA A 11 -16.81 -12.70 -3.08
N ARG A 12 -17.76 -11.87 -3.50
CA ARG A 12 -17.57 -10.89 -4.59
C ARG A 12 -16.59 -9.78 -4.23
N GLU A 13 -16.60 -9.31 -2.98
CA GLU A 13 -15.65 -8.32 -2.46
C GLU A 13 -14.21 -8.87 -2.42
N VAL A 14 -14.05 -10.13 -2.02
CA VAL A 14 -12.77 -10.83 -2.02
C VAL A 14 -12.25 -10.99 -3.45
N GLU A 15 -13.07 -11.47 -4.38
CA GLU A 15 -12.69 -11.63 -5.79
C GLU A 15 -12.27 -10.31 -6.44
N TRP A 16 -13.02 -9.23 -6.19
CA TRP A 16 -12.70 -7.90 -6.71
C TRP A 16 -11.37 -7.36 -6.16
N THR A 17 -11.14 -7.51 -4.85
CA THR A 17 -9.88 -7.08 -4.21
C THR A 17 -8.70 -7.86 -4.76
N GLN A 18 -8.87 -9.16 -5.02
CA GLN A 18 -7.85 -10.02 -5.63
C GLN A 18 -7.53 -9.60 -7.07
N ALA A 19 -8.55 -9.33 -7.88
CA ALA A 19 -8.40 -8.88 -9.26
C ALA A 19 -7.69 -7.52 -9.34
N ASN A 20 -8.12 -6.55 -8.53
CA ASN A 20 -7.48 -5.23 -8.47
C ASN A 20 -6.03 -5.30 -8.02
N ARG A 21 -5.72 -6.17 -7.06
CA ARG A 21 -4.34 -6.35 -6.60
C ARG A 21 -3.46 -6.94 -7.71
N LYS A 22 -3.96 -7.93 -8.44
CA LYS A 22 -3.23 -8.49 -9.58
C LYS A 22 -2.97 -7.42 -10.65
N GLU A 23 -3.98 -6.63 -10.98
CA GLU A 23 -3.81 -5.50 -11.91
C GLU A 23 -2.78 -4.48 -11.40
N LEU A 24 -2.80 -4.19 -10.09
CA LEU A 24 -1.84 -3.28 -9.48
C LEU A 24 -0.40 -3.81 -9.58
N VAL A 25 -0.17 -5.10 -9.33
CA VAL A 25 1.13 -5.75 -9.56
C VAL A 25 1.60 -5.54 -10.99
N GLU A 26 0.76 -5.91 -11.98
CA GLU A 26 1.10 -5.79 -13.40
C GLU A 26 1.42 -4.35 -13.81
N ARG A 27 0.71 -3.36 -13.25
CA ARG A 27 0.95 -1.94 -13.51
C ARG A 27 2.27 -1.46 -12.90
N ILE A 28 2.59 -1.84 -11.67
CA ILE A 28 3.85 -1.46 -11.01
C ILE A 28 5.03 -2.08 -11.77
N GLU A 29 4.98 -3.37 -12.11
CA GLU A 29 6.05 -4.05 -12.85
C GLU A 29 6.33 -3.41 -14.21
N ARG A 30 5.28 -2.98 -14.91
CA ARG A 30 5.43 -2.28 -16.19
C ARG A 30 6.13 -0.93 -16.05
N VAL A 31 5.87 -0.21 -14.96
CA VAL A 31 6.44 1.13 -14.73
C VAL A 31 7.84 1.08 -14.11
N LEU A 32 8.10 0.06 -13.30
CA LEU A 32 9.33 -0.17 -12.52
C LEU A 32 9.81 -1.63 -12.72
N PRO A 33 10.46 -1.92 -13.86
CA PRO A 33 10.88 -3.29 -14.22
C PRO A 33 12.08 -3.80 -13.43
N GLU A 34 12.83 -2.92 -12.78
CA GLU A 34 14.02 -3.23 -11.99
C GLU A 34 13.88 -2.72 -10.55
N ASP A 35 14.65 -3.31 -9.63
CA ASP A 35 14.65 -2.92 -8.22
C ASP A 35 15.00 -1.44 -8.04
N GLY A 36 14.29 -0.78 -7.13
CA GLY A 36 14.49 0.64 -6.84
C GLY A 36 13.19 1.37 -6.55
N THR A 37 13.21 2.66 -6.85
CA THR A 37 12.07 3.56 -6.64
C THR A 37 11.84 4.43 -7.87
N LYS A 38 10.58 4.80 -8.11
CA LYS A 38 10.22 5.71 -9.20
C LYS A 38 8.98 6.52 -8.85
N GLU A 39 8.98 7.78 -9.24
CA GLU A 39 7.85 8.70 -9.06
C GLU A 39 7.20 9.00 -10.42
N PRO A 40 6.25 8.17 -10.90
CA PRO A 40 5.59 8.39 -12.19
C PRO A 40 4.69 9.62 -12.24
N LEU A 41 4.20 10.08 -11.09
CA LEU A 41 3.38 11.28 -10.92
C LEU A 41 3.77 11.97 -9.61
N PRO A 42 3.65 13.30 -9.50
CA PRO A 42 3.96 14.02 -8.26
C PRO A 42 3.26 13.39 -7.05
N GLY A 43 4.03 13.00 -6.05
CA GLY A 43 3.55 12.39 -4.80
C GLY A 43 3.21 10.90 -4.89
N LEU A 44 3.23 10.28 -6.08
CA LEU A 44 3.05 8.84 -6.24
C LEU A 44 4.41 8.16 -6.40
N ILE A 45 4.86 7.44 -5.37
CA ILE A 45 6.14 6.76 -5.35
C ILE A 45 5.91 5.25 -5.41
N LEU A 46 6.55 4.59 -6.36
CA LEU A 46 6.56 3.13 -6.50
C LEU A 46 7.86 2.55 -5.96
N TYR A 47 7.77 1.37 -5.37
CA TYR A 47 8.89 0.63 -4.78
C TYR A 47 8.93 -0.79 -5.36
N ARG A 48 10.14 -1.24 -5.71
CA ARG A 48 10.42 -2.62 -6.06
C ARG A 48 11.66 -3.12 -5.35
N SER A 49 11.58 -4.31 -4.77
CA SER A 49 12.76 -5.04 -4.26
C SER A 49 12.62 -6.52 -4.54
N SER A 50 13.63 -7.14 -5.17
CA SER A 50 13.68 -8.56 -5.46
C SER A 50 14.35 -9.37 -4.34
N ASN A 51 14.70 -8.71 -3.22
CA ASN A 51 15.27 -9.33 -2.03
C ASN A 51 14.76 -8.62 -0.76
N PRO A 52 14.78 -9.27 0.42
CA PRO A 52 14.61 -8.59 1.70
C PRO A 52 15.64 -7.46 1.84
N THR A 53 15.23 -6.33 2.41
CA THR A 53 16.11 -5.17 2.55
C THR A 53 16.77 -5.14 3.92
N ALA A 54 17.80 -4.31 4.09
CA ALA A 54 18.24 -3.89 5.42
C ALA A 54 17.19 -2.95 6.05
N PRO A 55 17.17 -2.79 7.39
CA PRO A 55 16.34 -1.80 8.06
C PRO A 55 16.67 -0.37 7.59
N LEU A 56 15.65 0.38 7.21
CA LEU A 56 15.72 1.80 6.84
C LEU A 56 15.10 2.65 7.94
N HIS A 57 15.85 3.65 8.42
CA HIS A 57 15.37 4.64 9.40
C HIS A 57 14.90 5.90 8.67
N ALA A 58 13.66 6.31 8.92
CA ALA A 58 13.07 7.50 8.30
C ALA A 58 11.98 8.11 9.18
N VAL A 59 11.45 9.27 8.75
CA VAL A 59 10.28 9.92 9.34
C VAL A 59 9.14 9.79 8.34
N PHE A 60 7.96 9.37 8.79
CA PHE A 60 6.79 9.36 7.93
C PHE A 60 6.35 10.78 7.64
N GLU A 61 6.01 11.06 6.38
CA GLU A 61 5.14 12.18 6.04
C GLU A 61 3.75 11.59 5.75
N PRO A 62 2.66 12.37 5.88
CA PRO A 62 1.31 11.89 5.63
C PRO A 62 1.19 11.25 4.25
N ALA A 63 0.73 10.00 4.20
CA ALA A 63 0.62 9.24 2.97
C ALA A 63 -0.35 8.07 3.11
N VAL A 64 -0.89 7.63 1.97
CA VAL A 64 -1.52 6.31 1.80
C VAL A 64 -0.48 5.36 1.23
N CYS A 65 -0.21 4.26 1.93
CA CYS A 65 0.68 3.21 1.43
C CYS A 65 -0.10 1.92 1.15
N VAL A 66 0.14 1.32 -0.01
CA VAL A 66 -0.44 0.03 -0.42
C VAL A 66 0.69 -0.91 -0.81
N ILE A 67 0.60 -2.16 -0.37
CA ILE A 67 1.50 -3.24 -0.78
C ILE A 67 0.73 -4.13 -1.75
N ALA A 68 1.25 -4.27 -2.96
CA ALA A 68 0.65 -5.11 -4.00
C ALA A 68 1.17 -6.56 -3.93
N GLN A 69 2.44 -6.73 -3.57
CA GLN A 69 3.12 -8.02 -3.47
C GLN A 69 4.25 -7.99 -2.44
N GLY A 70 4.51 -9.14 -1.79
CA GLY A 70 5.47 -9.26 -0.71
C GLY A 70 4.95 -8.62 0.59
N SER A 71 5.85 -8.45 1.56
CA SER A 71 5.50 -7.79 2.82
C SER A 71 6.68 -7.02 3.41
N LYS A 72 6.35 -6.05 4.27
CA LYS A 72 7.33 -5.26 5.02
C LYS A 72 6.98 -5.25 6.50
N GLU A 73 8.00 -5.15 7.33
CA GLU A 73 7.89 -4.84 8.74
C GLU A 73 8.13 -3.35 8.95
N VAL A 74 7.35 -2.72 9.82
CA VAL A 74 7.55 -1.34 10.28
C VAL A 74 7.54 -1.31 11.81
N LEU A 75 8.57 -0.70 12.38
CA LEU A 75 8.67 -0.43 13.81
C LEU A 75 8.34 1.03 14.08
N PHE A 76 7.43 1.24 15.03
CA PHE A 76 7.09 2.54 15.61
C PHE A 76 7.38 2.50 17.10
N GLY A 77 8.42 3.21 17.54
CA GLY A 77 8.91 3.09 18.92
C GLY A 77 9.27 1.63 19.24
N ASN A 78 8.53 1.01 20.17
CA ASN A 78 8.73 -0.36 20.60
C ASN A 78 7.75 -1.36 19.96
N SER A 79 6.84 -0.89 19.10
CA SER A 79 5.82 -1.71 18.47
C SER A 79 6.22 -2.07 17.05
N ARG A 80 5.95 -3.32 16.67
CA ARG A 80 6.31 -3.91 15.38
C ARG A 80 5.05 -4.34 14.64
N TYR A 81 4.94 -3.92 13.38
CA TYR A 81 3.78 -4.17 12.54
C TYR A 81 4.23 -4.76 11.22
N GLN A 82 3.62 -5.88 10.82
CA GLN A 82 3.78 -6.44 9.48
C GLN A 82 2.68 -5.88 8.59
N PHE A 83 3.07 -5.38 7.44
CA PHE A 83 2.17 -4.95 6.37
C PHE A 83 2.37 -5.88 5.20
N ASP A 84 1.26 -6.51 4.79
CA ASP A 84 1.16 -7.38 3.63
C ASP A 84 0.06 -6.83 2.70
N PRO A 85 -0.25 -7.51 1.57
CA PRO A 85 -1.23 -6.99 0.62
C PRO A 85 -2.69 -6.96 1.11
N LEU A 86 -2.96 -7.40 2.34
CA LEU A 86 -4.27 -7.30 2.99
C LEU A 86 -4.39 -6.03 3.84
N HIS A 87 -3.31 -5.27 4.01
CA HIS A 87 -3.25 -4.12 4.88
C HIS A 87 -2.82 -2.85 4.14
N TYR A 88 -3.50 -1.73 4.42
CA TYR A 88 -3.07 -0.40 4.01
C TYR A 88 -2.63 0.39 5.25
N LEU A 89 -1.64 1.27 5.08
CA LEU A 89 -1.16 2.14 6.16
C LEU A 89 -1.57 3.57 5.87
N LEU A 90 -2.30 4.17 6.81
CA LEU A 90 -2.57 5.61 6.87
C LEU A 90 -1.74 6.20 8.01
N VAL A 91 -0.89 7.17 7.68
CA VAL A 91 -0.10 7.90 8.68
C VAL A 91 -0.56 9.35 8.71
N THR A 92 -0.92 9.83 9.90
CA THR A 92 -1.50 11.18 10.11
C THR A 92 -0.59 12.12 10.91
N LEU A 93 0.56 11.62 11.39
CA LEU A 93 1.53 12.36 12.19
C LEU A 93 2.94 12.01 11.74
N ASP A 94 3.85 12.98 11.81
CA ASP A 94 5.27 12.77 11.52
C ASP A 94 5.92 11.96 12.64
N LEU A 95 6.09 10.65 12.41
CA LEU A 95 6.66 9.72 13.40
C LEU A 95 7.92 9.05 12.85
N PRO A 96 8.99 8.94 13.66
CA PRO A 96 10.15 8.14 13.27
C PRO A 96 9.77 6.67 13.21
N TYR A 97 10.25 5.99 12.18
CA TYR A 97 10.02 4.57 11.98
C TYR A 97 11.26 3.86 11.46
N VAL A 98 11.26 2.55 11.64
CA VAL A 98 12.20 1.65 10.98
C VAL A 98 11.39 0.74 10.07
N SER A 99 11.73 0.65 8.78
CA SER A 99 11.04 -0.25 7.86
C SER A 99 11.99 -1.21 7.20
N GLN A 100 11.52 -2.42 6.95
CA GLN A 100 12.28 -3.47 6.27
C GLN A 100 11.35 -4.29 5.38
N VAL A 101 11.71 -4.52 4.12
CA VAL A 101 11.05 -5.56 3.31
C VAL A 101 11.50 -6.92 3.85
N ILE A 102 10.55 -7.77 4.22
CA ILE A 102 10.82 -9.07 4.84
C ILE A 102 10.52 -10.25 3.90
N GLU A 103 9.57 -10.09 2.98
CA GLU A 103 9.21 -11.10 1.97
C GLU A 103 9.36 -10.53 0.56
N ALA A 104 10.38 -11.00 -0.16
CA ALA A 104 10.64 -10.69 -1.56
C ALA A 104 11.60 -11.73 -2.18
N SER A 105 11.39 -12.06 -3.45
CA SER A 105 12.32 -12.83 -4.28
C SER A 105 12.36 -12.27 -5.71
N LYS A 106 13.21 -12.83 -6.58
CA LYS A 106 13.24 -12.45 -8.00
C LYS A 106 11.95 -12.83 -8.73
N GLU A 107 11.35 -13.95 -8.35
CA GLU A 107 10.11 -14.49 -8.92
C GLU A 107 8.88 -13.78 -8.34
N GLN A 108 8.96 -13.33 -7.09
CA GLN A 108 7.92 -12.58 -6.40
C GLN A 108 8.53 -11.37 -5.67
N PRO A 109 8.85 -10.28 -6.40
CA PRO A 109 9.41 -9.08 -5.77
C PRO A 109 8.41 -8.41 -4.83
N PHE A 110 8.93 -7.72 -3.82
CA PHE A 110 8.14 -6.73 -3.09
C PHE A 110 7.75 -5.61 -4.04
N LEU A 111 6.46 -5.30 -4.10
CA LEU A 111 5.90 -4.22 -4.90
C LEU A 111 4.98 -3.39 -4.03
N GLY A 112 5.29 -2.12 -3.88
CA GLY A 112 4.51 -1.19 -3.06
C GLY A 112 4.37 0.16 -3.73
N LEU A 113 3.36 0.90 -3.29
CA LEU A 113 3.20 2.31 -3.63
C LEU A 113 2.94 3.14 -2.39
N ARG A 114 3.34 4.41 -2.49
CA ARG A 114 3.04 5.47 -1.54
C ARG A 114 2.44 6.63 -2.32
N LEU A 115 1.30 7.12 -1.85
CA LEU A 115 0.70 8.37 -2.32
C LEU A 115 0.80 9.39 -1.18
N SER A 116 1.65 10.40 -1.36
CA SER A 116 1.82 11.48 -0.40
C SER A 116 0.55 12.32 -0.30
N LEU A 117 0.09 12.56 0.93
CA LEU A 117 -1.05 13.39 1.25
C LEU A 117 -0.55 14.78 1.63
N SER A 118 -0.55 15.72 0.67
CA SER A 118 -0.25 17.10 1.00
C SER A 118 -1.41 17.72 1.79
N PRO A 119 -1.16 18.66 2.72
CA PRO A 119 -2.23 19.38 3.41
C PRO A 119 -3.19 20.09 2.44
N LEU A 120 -2.69 20.52 1.27
CA LEU A 120 -3.50 21.09 0.20
C LEU A 120 -4.48 20.07 -0.38
N LEU A 121 -4.00 18.87 -0.73
CA LEU A 121 -4.84 17.78 -1.25
C LEU A 121 -5.92 17.39 -0.24
N VAL A 122 -5.56 17.29 1.04
CA VAL A 122 -6.54 17.00 2.10
C VAL A 122 -7.57 18.13 2.21
N GLY A 123 -7.14 19.39 2.14
CA GLY A 123 -8.01 20.55 2.15
C GLY A 123 -8.99 20.59 0.97
N GLU A 124 -8.52 20.31 -0.25
CA GLU A 124 -9.35 20.24 -1.46
C GLU A 124 -10.44 19.17 -1.33
N VAL A 125 -10.06 17.96 -0.89
CA VAL A 125 -11.03 16.88 -0.65
C VAL A 125 -12.06 17.30 0.41
N LEU A 126 -11.63 17.91 1.52
CA LEU A 126 -12.55 18.40 2.56
C LEU A 126 -13.56 19.43 2.05
N LEU A 127 -13.14 20.33 1.15
CA LEU A 127 -14.03 21.30 0.52
C LEU A 127 -15.04 20.63 -0.43
N GLU A 128 -14.61 19.62 -1.18
CA GLU A 128 -15.47 18.87 -2.10
C GLU A 128 -16.52 18.03 -1.35
N ILE A 129 -16.14 17.36 -0.25
CA ILE A 129 -17.10 16.62 0.60
C ILE A 129 -18.12 17.59 1.24
N GLY A 130 -17.67 18.78 1.64
CA GLY A 130 -18.51 19.86 2.14
C GLY A 130 -19.46 20.50 1.11
N HIS A 131 -19.40 20.07 -0.15
CA HIS A 131 -20.30 20.48 -1.24
C HIS A 131 -21.30 19.40 -1.66
N THR A 132 -21.44 18.33 -0.86
CA THR A 132 -22.57 17.41 -1.03
C THR A 132 -23.85 18.09 -0.53
N GLN A 133 -24.57 18.74 -1.45
CA GLN A 133 -25.98 19.18 -1.29
C GLN A 133 -26.91 17.97 -1.30
#